data_AF-A0A2V8H4M4-F1
#
_entry.id   AF-A0A2V8H4M4-F1
#
_cell.length_a   1.000
_cell.length_b   1.000
_cell.length_c   1.000
_cell.angle_alpha   90.00
_cell.angle_beta   90.00
_cell.angle_gamma   90.00
#
_symmetry.space_group_name_H-M   'P 1'
#
loop_
_entity.id
_entity.type
_entity.pdbx_description
1 polymer ?
#
loop_
_entity_poly.entity_id
_entity_poly.type
_entity_poly.pdbx_seq_one_letter_code
_entity_poly.pdbx_strand_id
1 'polypeptide(L)'
;MKVVVHPQQQPIGPDGASQFVPPVHAVKVSTNGLVYVADRGGRRVQIFTIAEKFVNQVFIGRECHAPDCGNGQTAADIGFSPDPEQRYLYMANRSQAQIMIFNRKMLEFLDSLDRGAQQRDNSATLHHLSDRFERQAAAATACSNVMIEQCNPSLASLGE
;
A
#
# COMPACT_ATOMS: atom_id res chain seq x y z
N MET A 1 21.96 21.53 22.95
CA MET A 1 21.20 20.62 22.08
C MET A 1 19.81 21.20 21.88
N LYS A 2 19.47 21.68 20.68
CA LYS A 2 18.11 22.10 20.36
C LYS A 2 17.32 20.84 20.02
N VAL A 3 16.34 20.50 20.85
CA VAL A 3 15.28 19.58 20.46
C VAL A 3 14.53 20.27 19.33
N VAL A 4 14.73 19.82 18.10
CA VAL A 4 13.89 20.24 16.97
C VAL A 4 12.56 19.53 17.17
N VAL A 5 11.62 20.24 17.79
CA VAL A 5 10.22 19.83 17.79
C VAL A 5 9.75 19.97 16.35
N HIS A 6 9.58 18.85 15.64
CA HIS A 6 8.93 18.87 14.35
C HIS A 6 7.53 19.48 14.55
N PRO A 7 7.17 20.57 13.84
CA PRO A 7 5.84 21.15 13.97
C PRO A 7 4.82 20.06 13.64
N GLN A 8 3.70 20.09 14.38
CA GLN A 8 2.59 19.17 14.18
C GLN A 8 2.28 19.06 12.69
N GLN A 9 2.11 17.82 12.22
CA GLN A 9 1.86 17.47 10.83
C GLN A 9 0.90 18.49 10.21
N GLN A 10 1.36 19.20 9.17
CA GLN A 10 0.52 20.15 8.45
C GLN A 10 -0.81 19.48 8.13
N PRO A 11 -1.95 20.19 8.27
CA PRO A 11 -3.23 19.68 7.81
C PRO A 11 -3.04 19.22 6.37
N ILE A 12 -3.22 17.93 6.14
CA ILE A 12 -3.08 17.35 4.82
C ILE A 12 -4.26 17.86 4.01
N GLY A 13 -4.05 18.96 3.28
CA GLY A 13 -5.05 19.54 2.38
C GLY A 13 -5.46 18.55 1.28
N PRO A 14 -6.47 18.88 0.46
CA PRO A 14 -6.95 18.00 -0.60
C PRO A 14 -5.81 17.48 -1.49
N ASP A 15 -4.80 18.30 -1.76
CA ASP A 15 -3.64 17.95 -2.60
C ASP A 15 -2.44 17.37 -1.84
N GLY A 16 -2.50 17.34 -0.50
CA GLY A 16 -1.41 16.93 0.38
C GLY A 16 -0.36 18.02 0.61
N ALA A 17 0.66 17.70 1.42
CA ALA A 17 1.76 18.61 1.69
C ALA A 17 2.67 18.76 0.46
N SER A 18 3.30 19.93 0.30
CA SER A 18 4.23 20.20 -0.81
C SER A 18 5.57 19.47 -0.67
N GLN A 19 5.88 18.97 0.52
CA GLN A 19 7.09 18.21 0.85
C GLN A 19 6.70 16.83 1.39
N PHE A 20 7.66 15.91 1.39
CA PHE A 20 7.51 14.64 2.13
C PHE A 20 7.26 14.93 3.61
N VAL A 21 6.34 14.18 4.20
CA VAL A 21 6.04 14.28 5.63
C VAL A 21 6.60 13.02 6.29
N PRO A 22 7.66 13.15 7.11
CA PRO A 22 8.32 11.99 7.67
C PRO A 22 7.40 11.08 8.49
N PRO A 23 7.64 9.76 8.47
CA PRO A 23 8.70 9.08 7.71
C PRO A 23 8.28 8.79 6.26
N VAL A 24 9.25 8.84 5.34
CA VAL A 24 9.15 8.07 4.09
C VAL A 24 9.50 6.63 4.45
N HIS A 25 8.55 5.70 4.30
CA HIS A 25 8.69 4.35 4.86
C HIS A 25 9.20 3.32 3.85
N ALA A 26 8.86 3.47 2.57
CA ALA A 26 9.26 2.55 1.51
C ALA A 26 9.50 3.27 0.19
N VAL A 27 10.41 2.73 -0.59
CA VAL A 27 10.68 3.14 -1.97
C VAL A 27 10.80 1.87 -2.82
N LYS A 28 10.11 1.81 -3.95
CA LYS A 28 10.21 0.68 -4.88
C LYS A 28 10.26 1.18 -6.32
N VAL A 29 11.08 0.53 -7.15
CA VAL A 29 11.22 0.87 -8.58
C VAL A 29 10.52 -0.20 -9.41
N SER A 30 9.64 0.22 -10.32
CA SER A 30 8.96 -0.69 -11.23
C SER A 30 9.84 -1.13 -12.40
N THR A 31 9.44 -2.18 -13.10
CA THR A 31 10.17 -2.73 -14.27
C THR A 31 10.30 -1.73 -15.41
N ASN A 32 9.39 -0.76 -15.51
CA ASN A 32 9.43 0.33 -16.48
C ASN A 32 10.09 1.62 -15.95
N GLY A 33 10.83 1.56 -14.84
CA GLY A 33 11.68 2.68 -14.37
C GLY A 33 10.94 3.82 -13.67
N LEU A 34 9.74 3.57 -13.13
CA LEU A 34 9.05 4.52 -12.26
C LEU A 34 9.36 4.21 -10.79
N VAL A 35 9.57 5.26 -10.01
CA VAL A 35 9.90 5.20 -8.58
C VAL A 35 8.65 5.51 -7.77
N TYR A 36 8.23 4.58 -6.92
CA TYR A 36 7.08 4.71 -6.04
C TYR A 36 7.57 4.94 -4.61
N VAL A 37 7.08 5.98 -3.96
CA VAL A 37 7.52 6.41 -2.63
C VAL A 37 6.34 6.43 -1.68
N ALA A 38 6.41 5.63 -0.61
CA ALA A 38 5.44 5.60 0.47
C ALA A 38 5.76 6.73 1.47
N ASP A 39 5.14 7.88 1.26
CA ASP A 39 5.19 9.04 2.15
C ASP A 39 4.17 8.84 3.28
N ARG A 40 4.57 8.11 4.33
CA ARG A 40 3.67 7.65 5.40
C ARG A 40 3.03 8.81 6.13
N GLY A 41 3.84 9.78 6.56
CA GLY A 41 3.31 10.98 7.21
C GLY A 41 2.39 11.76 6.29
N GLY A 42 2.64 11.70 4.98
CA GLY A 42 1.83 12.35 3.95
C GLY A 42 0.57 11.57 3.58
N ARG A 43 0.40 10.34 4.12
CA ARG A 43 -0.70 9.42 3.85
C ARG A 43 -0.92 9.21 2.35
N ARG A 44 0.17 8.97 1.62
CA ARG A 44 0.16 8.86 0.16
C ARG A 44 1.27 7.99 -0.39
N VAL A 45 1.07 7.55 -1.63
CA VAL A 45 2.12 7.07 -2.51
C VAL A 45 2.34 8.11 -3.60
N GLN A 46 3.58 8.54 -3.80
CA GLN A 46 3.98 9.43 -4.89
C GLN A 46 4.82 8.68 -5.91
N ILE A 47 4.64 9.01 -7.19
CA ILE A 47 5.29 8.36 -8.32
C ILE A 47 6.19 9.38 -9.03
N PHE A 48 7.43 8.98 -9.27
CA PHE A 48 8.42 9.78 -9.96
C PHE A 48 9.05 8.97 -11.11
N THR A 49 9.62 9.67 -12.07
CA THR A 49 10.63 9.08 -12.96
C THR A 49 11.96 8.95 -12.21
N ILE A 50 12.87 8.08 -12.66
CA ILE A 50 14.26 8.06 -12.18
C ILE A 50 15.02 9.38 -12.40
N ALA A 51 14.57 10.21 -13.33
CA ALA A 51 15.07 11.57 -13.54
C ALA A 51 14.36 12.60 -12.63
N GLU A 52 13.84 12.14 -11.49
CA GLU A 52 13.27 12.96 -10.39
C GLU A 52 12.02 13.79 -10.75
N LYS A 53 11.45 13.61 -11.94
CA LYS A 53 10.19 14.25 -12.31
C LYS A 53 8.99 13.58 -11.63
N PHE A 54 8.15 14.38 -10.95
CA PHE A 54 6.84 13.95 -10.44
C PHE A 54 5.92 13.52 -11.58
N VAL A 55 5.26 12.37 -11.40
CA VAL A 55 4.32 11.79 -12.37
C VAL A 55 2.90 11.89 -11.85
N ASN A 56 2.63 11.29 -10.67
CA ASN A 56 1.30 11.26 -10.08
C ASN A 56 1.38 10.90 -8.58
N GLN A 57 0.24 10.93 -7.88
CA GLN A 57 0.11 10.45 -6.50
C GLN A 57 -1.26 9.83 -6.23
N VAL A 58 -1.36 9.01 -5.19
CA VAL A 58 -2.63 8.51 -4.64
C VAL A 58 -2.60 8.55 -3.12
N PHE A 59 -3.74 8.89 -2.51
CA PHE A 59 -3.89 8.96 -1.05
C PHE A 59 -4.30 7.63 -0.46
N ILE A 60 -3.76 7.34 0.73
CA ILE A 60 -3.92 6.07 1.43
C ILE A 60 -4.54 6.35 2.79
N GLY A 61 -5.77 5.90 3.04
CA GLY A 61 -6.39 5.93 4.36
C GLY A 61 -6.46 7.33 4.99
N ARG A 62 -6.89 8.35 4.23
CA ARG A 62 -6.99 9.74 4.75
C ARG A 62 -8.15 9.94 5.72
N GLU A 63 -9.18 9.13 5.57
CA GLU A 63 -10.33 8.98 6.44
C GLU A 63 -9.96 8.38 7.80
N CYS A 64 -8.78 7.76 7.90
CA CYS A 64 -8.31 7.18 9.13
C CYS A 64 -7.70 8.26 10.06
N HIS A 65 -8.42 8.56 11.14
CA HIS A 65 -8.00 9.48 12.20
C HIS A 65 -7.78 8.76 13.54
N ALA A 66 -6.75 9.18 14.27
CA ALA A 66 -6.54 8.71 15.64
C ALA A 66 -7.61 9.30 16.59
N PRO A 67 -8.09 8.51 17.58
CA PRO A 67 -7.67 7.15 17.91
C PRO A 67 -8.42 6.03 17.16
N ASP A 68 -9.46 6.37 16.39
CA ASP A 68 -10.49 5.43 15.92
C ASP A 68 -9.97 4.30 15.01
N CYS A 69 -8.86 4.53 14.32
CA CYS A 69 -8.24 3.54 13.42
C CYS A 69 -6.73 3.45 13.63
N GLY A 70 -6.26 3.52 14.88
CA GLY A 70 -4.84 3.53 15.21
C GLY A 70 -4.25 4.94 15.17
N ASN A 71 -2.96 5.09 14.82
CA ASN A 71 -2.28 6.40 14.90
C ASN A 71 -2.47 7.28 13.66
N GLY A 72 -3.33 6.90 12.71
CA GLY A 72 -3.56 7.64 11.46
C GLY A 72 -2.35 7.68 10.51
N GLN A 73 -1.26 6.95 10.80
CA GLN A 73 -0.06 6.89 9.95
C GLN A 73 -0.15 5.70 8.99
N THR A 74 -0.80 5.93 7.86
CA THR A 74 -1.08 4.97 6.79
C THR A 74 0.00 5.08 5.69
N ALA A 75 0.02 4.15 4.73
CA ALA A 75 1.13 3.94 3.80
C ALA A 75 2.42 3.37 4.45
N ALA A 76 2.54 2.03 4.43
CA ALA A 76 3.70 1.34 4.98
C ALA A 76 4.64 0.79 3.91
N ASP A 77 4.14 -0.04 3.00
CA ASP A 77 5.00 -0.74 2.06
C ASP A 77 4.31 -0.90 0.72
N ILE A 78 5.13 -1.08 -0.31
CA ILE A 78 4.75 -1.10 -1.72
C ILE A 78 5.11 -2.46 -2.31
N GLY A 79 4.14 -3.07 -2.99
CA GLY A 79 4.33 -4.26 -3.80
C GLY A 79 3.85 -4.06 -5.23
N PHE A 80 4.32 -4.91 -6.14
CA PHE A 80 3.84 -4.95 -7.52
C PHE A 80 3.29 -6.33 -7.82
N SER A 81 2.34 -6.42 -8.74
CA SER A 81 1.94 -7.73 -9.25
C SER A 81 3.12 -8.42 -9.95
N PRO A 82 3.19 -9.76 -9.88
CA PRO A 82 4.32 -10.52 -10.42
C PRO A 82 4.29 -10.64 -11.95
N ASP A 83 3.21 -10.23 -12.61
CA ASP A 83 3.14 -10.22 -14.07
C ASP A 83 4.16 -9.23 -14.67
N PRO A 84 4.70 -9.48 -15.88
CA PRO A 84 5.76 -8.66 -16.46
C PRO A 84 5.41 -7.17 -16.60
N GLU A 85 4.13 -6.86 -16.78
CA GLU A 85 3.63 -5.49 -16.90
C GLU A 85 3.45 -4.80 -15.54
N GLN A 86 3.52 -5.56 -14.44
CA GLN A 86 3.19 -5.15 -13.09
C GLN A 86 1.84 -4.42 -13.07
N ARG A 87 0.78 -5.03 -13.61
CA ARG A 87 -0.53 -4.38 -13.75
C ARG A 87 -1.09 -3.79 -12.46
N TYR A 88 -0.77 -4.37 -11.31
CA TYR A 88 -1.27 -3.92 -10.01
C TYR A 88 -0.18 -3.35 -9.10
N LEU A 89 -0.58 -2.33 -8.34
CA LEU A 89 0.15 -1.77 -7.21
C LEU A 89 -0.52 -2.27 -5.93
N TYR A 90 0.25 -2.94 -5.07
CA TYR A 90 -0.19 -3.33 -3.74
C TYR A 90 0.34 -2.34 -2.72
N MET A 91 -0.54 -1.83 -1.87
CA MET A 91 -0.18 -0.87 -0.85
C MET A 91 -0.59 -1.35 0.52
N ALA A 92 0.38 -1.53 1.41
CA ALA A 92 0.10 -1.84 2.80
C ALA A 92 -0.45 -0.59 3.52
N ASN A 93 -1.75 -0.62 3.82
CA ASN A 93 -2.43 0.38 4.62
C ASN A 93 -2.41 -0.05 6.09
N ARG A 94 -1.39 0.43 6.80
CA ARG A 94 -1.05 -0.01 8.16
C ARG A 94 -2.18 0.16 9.17
N SER A 95 -2.75 1.36 9.24
CA SER A 95 -3.67 1.73 10.32
C SER A 95 -5.02 1.02 10.19
N GLN A 96 -5.47 0.75 8.96
CA GLN A 96 -6.68 -0.02 8.66
C GLN A 96 -6.41 -1.52 8.48
N ALA A 97 -5.15 -1.98 8.65
CA ALA A 97 -4.75 -3.38 8.48
C ALA A 97 -5.16 -4.00 7.13
N GLN A 98 -5.11 -3.20 6.06
CA GLN A 98 -5.52 -3.57 4.71
C GLN A 98 -4.35 -3.65 3.74
N ILE A 99 -4.45 -4.53 2.76
CA ILE A 99 -3.68 -4.43 1.51
C ILE A 99 -4.60 -3.82 0.47
N MET A 100 -4.34 -2.58 0.09
CA MET A 100 -5.08 -1.92 -0.99
C MET A 100 -4.48 -2.31 -2.34
N ILE A 101 -5.33 -2.58 -3.31
CA ILE A 101 -4.96 -3.00 -4.67
C ILE A 101 -5.38 -1.88 -5.62
N PHE A 102 -4.44 -1.40 -6.42
CA PHE A 102 -4.69 -0.36 -7.43
C PHE A 102 -4.31 -0.84 -8.81
N ASN A 103 -4.97 -0.32 -9.84
CA ASN A 103 -4.41 -0.29 -11.19
C ASN A 103 -3.13 0.55 -11.14
N ARG A 104 -1.98 -0.05 -11.45
CA ARG A 104 -0.69 0.64 -11.26
C ARG A 104 -0.53 1.89 -12.15
N LYS A 105 -1.04 1.84 -13.38
CA LYS A 105 -0.89 2.94 -14.35
C LYS A 105 -1.81 4.10 -14.04
N MET A 106 -3.07 3.80 -13.71
CA MET A 106 -4.12 4.80 -13.48
C MET A 106 -4.18 5.26 -12.02
N LEU A 107 -3.60 4.49 -11.10
CA LEU A 107 -3.74 4.64 -9.65
C LEU A 107 -5.19 4.59 -9.17
N GLU A 108 -6.03 3.92 -9.94
CA GLU A 108 -7.42 3.66 -9.60
C GLU A 108 -7.49 2.56 -8.54
N PHE A 109 -8.22 2.80 -7.45
CA PHE A 109 -8.48 1.79 -6.44
C PHE A 109 -9.36 0.69 -7.03
N LEU A 110 -8.94 -0.57 -6.91
CA LEU A 110 -9.67 -1.72 -7.43
C LEU A 110 -10.35 -2.50 -6.32
N ASP A 111 -9.59 -2.84 -5.27
CA ASP A 111 -10.06 -3.69 -4.18
C ASP A 111 -9.15 -3.55 -2.95
N SER A 112 -9.56 -4.12 -1.82
CA SER A 112 -8.72 -4.25 -0.63
C SER A 112 -8.90 -5.60 0.04
N LEU A 113 -7.77 -6.19 0.44
CA LEU A 113 -7.76 -7.39 1.26
C LEU A 113 -7.62 -6.99 2.73
N ASP A 114 -8.68 -7.22 3.50
CA ASP A 114 -8.61 -7.16 4.95
C ASP A 114 -7.77 -8.33 5.46
N ARG A 115 -6.83 -8.07 6.38
CA ARG A 115 -6.48 -9.13 7.34
C ARG A 115 -7.71 -9.25 8.24
N GLY A 116 -8.55 -10.26 7.99
CA GLY A 116 -9.91 -10.36 8.52
C GLY A 116 -10.09 -9.99 10.01
N ALA A 117 -11.33 -9.74 10.40
CA ALA A 117 -11.79 -9.30 11.73
C ALA A 117 -11.25 -10.08 12.97
N GLN A 118 -10.51 -11.17 12.76
CA GLN A 118 -9.78 -11.97 13.75
C GLN A 118 -8.47 -11.33 14.26
N GLN A 119 -7.94 -10.29 13.61
CA GLN A 119 -6.81 -9.49 14.14
C GLN A 119 -7.24 -8.09 14.59
N ARG A 120 -8.38 -8.01 15.29
CA ARG A 120 -8.66 -6.87 16.19
C ARG A 120 -7.83 -6.94 17.49
N ASP A 121 -6.78 -7.76 17.53
CA ASP A 121 -5.68 -7.59 18.45
C ASP A 121 -4.59 -6.78 17.74
N ASN A 122 -4.28 -5.59 18.27
CA ASN A 122 -3.36 -4.61 17.66
C ASN A 122 -1.87 -5.04 17.66
N SER A 123 -1.54 -6.30 17.39
CA SER A 123 -0.19 -6.85 17.54
C SER A 123 0.54 -7.07 16.21
N ALA A 124 -0.15 -7.21 15.08
CA ALA A 124 0.45 -7.46 13.76
C ALA A 124 0.24 -6.28 12.79
N THR A 125 0.91 -5.16 13.05
CA THR A 125 0.86 -4.03 12.10
C THR A 125 1.51 -4.40 10.76
N LEU A 126 0.80 -4.16 9.67
CA LEU A 126 1.35 -4.23 8.31
C LEU A 126 2.48 -3.21 8.19
N HIS A 127 3.72 -3.69 8.27
CA HIS A 127 4.92 -2.86 8.16
C HIS A 127 5.75 -3.18 6.92
N HIS A 128 5.73 -4.44 6.48
CA HIS A 128 6.42 -4.90 5.28
C HIS A 128 5.54 -5.89 4.49
N LEU A 129 5.64 -5.84 3.17
CA LEU A 129 5.15 -6.84 2.23
C LEU A 129 6.35 -7.67 1.80
N SER A 130 6.34 -8.96 2.12
CA SER A 130 7.31 -9.89 1.54
C SER A 130 6.82 -10.39 0.18
N ASP A 131 7.72 -10.91 -0.65
CA ASP A 131 7.37 -11.55 -1.93
C ASP A 131 6.28 -12.62 -1.78
N ARG A 132 6.22 -13.31 -0.63
CA ARG A 132 5.16 -14.27 -0.30
C ARG A 132 3.79 -13.59 -0.18
N PHE A 133 3.73 -12.42 0.45
CA PHE A 133 2.50 -11.64 0.57
C PHE A 133 2.09 -11.00 -0.75
N GLU A 134 3.03 -10.60 -1.60
CA GLU A 134 2.73 -10.12 -2.96
C GLU A 134 2.11 -11.23 -3.82
N ARG A 135 2.61 -12.46 -3.69
CA ARG A 135 2.02 -13.64 -4.36
C ARG A 135 0.64 -13.99 -3.81
N GLN A 136 0.40 -13.84 -2.51
CA GLN A 136 -0.93 -14.04 -1.91
C GLN A 136 -1.92 -12.96 -2.35
N ALA A 137 -1.51 -11.69 -2.42
CA ALA A 137 -2.34 -10.60 -2.93
C ALA A 137 -2.64 -10.80 -4.43
N ALA A 138 -1.66 -11.27 -5.22
CA ALA A 138 -1.86 -11.63 -6.61
C ALA A 138 -2.84 -12.80 -6.78
N ALA A 139 -2.76 -13.83 -5.93
CA ALA A 139 -3.70 -14.94 -5.94
C ALA A 139 -5.13 -14.48 -5.63
N ALA A 140 -5.31 -13.63 -4.61
CA ALA A 140 -6.62 -13.07 -4.27
C ALA A 140 -7.20 -12.19 -5.41
N THR A 141 -6.37 -11.37 -6.05
CA THR A 141 -6.78 -10.53 -7.19
C THR A 141 -7.17 -11.36 -8.41
N ALA A 142 -6.48 -12.50 -8.65
CA ALA A 142 -6.84 -13.43 -9.71
C ALA A 142 -8.21 -14.11 -9.45
N CYS A 143 -8.56 -14.34 -8.18
CA CYS A 143 -9.82 -14.93 -7.78
C CYS A 143 -11.01 -13.97 -7.80
N SER A 144 -10.79 -12.65 -7.79
CA SER A 144 -11.88 -11.69 -8.03
C SER A 144 -12.28 -11.60 -9.51
N ASN A 145 -11.42 -12.05 -10.44
CA ASN A 145 -11.71 -12.06 -11.89
C ASN A 145 -12.17 -13.42 -12.43
N VAL A 146 -12.17 -14.49 -11.62
CA VAL A 146 -12.65 -15.83 -12.00
C VAL A 146 -13.58 -16.32 -10.90
N MET A 147 -14.81 -16.69 -11.27
CA MET A 147 -15.82 -17.25 -10.38
C MET A 147 -15.20 -18.22 -9.35
N ILE A 148 -15.62 -18.04 -8.10
CA ILE A 148 -15.08 -18.55 -6.81
C ILE A 148 -14.64 -20.03 -6.78
N GLU A 149 -15.05 -20.88 -7.72
CA GLU A 149 -14.80 -22.33 -7.70
C GLU A 149 -13.33 -22.74 -8.00
N GLN A 150 -12.50 -21.87 -8.58
CA GLN A 150 -11.09 -22.21 -8.85
C GLN A 150 -10.11 -21.74 -7.75
N CYS A 151 -10.60 -21.07 -6.71
CA CYS A 151 -9.77 -20.42 -5.70
C CYS A 151 -9.68 -21.19 -4.38
N ASN A 152 -9.55 -22.52 -4.44
CA ASN A 152 -9.25 -23.30 -3.23
C ASN A 152 -7.78 -23.77 -3.22
N PRO A 153 -6.89 -23.14 -2.43
CA PRO A 153 -5.49 -23.58 -2.33
C PRO A 153 -5.34 -24.96 -1.68
N SER A 154 -6.40 -25.56 -1.11
CA SER A 154 -6.34 -26.94 -0.60
C SER A 154 -6.59 -28.02 -1.67
N LEU A 155 -6.87 -27.66 -2.92
CA LEU A 155 -7.02 -28.62 -4.03
C LEU A 155 -5.82 -28.68 -4.96
N ALA A 156 -4.82 -27.80 -4.80
CA ALA A 156 -3.61 -27.81 -5.63
C ALA A 156 -2.55 -28.85 -5.19
N SER A 157 -2.82 -29.68 -4.17
CA SER A 157 -1.89 -30.71 -3.67
C SER A 157 -2.36 -32.15 -3.89
N LEU A 158 -3.30 -32.40 -4.80
CA LEU A 158 -3.70 -33.75 -5.21
C LEU A 158 -3.63 -33.85 -6.73
N GLY A 159 -2.43 -34.07 -7.26
CA GLY A 159 -2.20 -34.20 -8.69
C GLY A 159 -0.74 -34.40 -9.04
N GLU A 160 -0.12 -35.44 -8.49
CA GLU A 160 0.73 -36.47 -9.12
C GLU A 160 1.41 -37.32 -8.03
#